data_AF-A0A2Y9B518-F1
#
_entry.id   AF-A0A2Y9B518-F1
#
_cell.length_a   1.000
_cell.length_b   1.000
_cell.length_c   1.000
_cell.angle_alpha   90.00
_cell.angle_beta   90.00
_cell.angle_gamma   90.00
#
_symmetry.space_group_name_H-M   'P 1'
#
loop_
_entity.id
_entity.type
_entity.pdbx_description
1 polymer ?
#
loop_
_entity_poly.entity_id
_entity_poly.type
_entity_poly.pdbx_seq_one_letter_code
_entity_poly.pdbx_strand_id
1 'polypeptide(L)'
;MTIITNDLLIKTIVDETFGLQNIFTGDSSGNDIDWDDPANSAIASYFSFLSDSLLPSSTLLTDVALSGYNGENTGENVVDVDASAVGTVSDLELVITGGGEGSDSGLTSGDTSIYLYTLTLSSGEKIIVGRLGTEGGESPDSPNPTGDIVFAVSLVEQKNSEGEIIGAKLVVAQYNYSLDNPFPGDGSGGTYDELTNDLAGKIGVAVEQELSFESDGVPPSAQLFVMFLDEQNGNNGIIVTGKNPADESALDTTWNTYDTVNTSAADQTVGDKLIKTTIGSNAQMIKSGDGVWYSLASGIDPNFAVPLATSGTNREESNIRYTETYSAEEVDITLTQLQSGNTAQLLITGINSLNFDDEANNAVDASDYVNDLHDDLADLEHGRTQVVDVVGVRVYGEIPGKGKNPGTPVDVTFTQAELLAGASKEGISVSIQDGSVLVEGLIAGFTVQTTFDSDVNRVLYENGAPLDKTPGAKDEAEFDLGGFRILDTNTETVDVGYSVAFSDDGPSVSVAADGAEPGAVYLFDGDLANGNFQGTDTDADGVPDADEARDGLPSPNAATVDFTGTFSTATATGADGGASATTWSLLLGAATGSAVQFSGDTLTSG
;
A
#
# COMPACT_ATOMS: atom_id res chain seq x y z
N MET A 1 7.03 4.62 17.08
CA MET A 1 8.38 5.08 16.69
C MET A 1 8.23 5.43 15.23
N THR A 2 8.49 6.68 14.83
CA THR A 2 8.22 7.09 13.45
C THR A 2 9.24 6.48 12.50
N ILE A 3 8.85 5.34 11.94
CA ILE A 3 9.66 4.54 11.02
C ILE A 3 9.70 5.19 9.65
N ILE A 4 8.65 5.94 9.29
CA ILE A 4 8.54 6.63 8.02
C ILE A 4 8.20 8.11 8.23
N THR A 5 8.91 8.99 7.53
CA THR A 5 8.57 10.41 7.46
C THR A 5 8.11 10.76 6.06
N ASN A 6 6.97 11.45 5.93
CA ASN A 6 6.55 12.01 4.66
C ASN A 6 7.26 13.35 4.41
N ASP A 7 7.85 13.50 3.23
CA ASP A 7 8.20 14.81 2.71
C ASP A 7 7.01 15.42 1.95
N LEU A 8 6.21 16.22 2.68
CA LEU A 8 5.03 16.91 2.15
C LEU A 8 5.33 17.90 1.00
N LEU A 9 6.61 18.18 0.71
CA LEU A 9 7.03 19.02 -0.41
C LEU A 9 7.19 18.23 -1.71
N ILE A 10 7.30 16.91 -1.65
CA ILE A 10 7.41 16.06 -2.84
C ILE A 10 6.00 15.76 -3.39
N LYS A 11 5.81 16.10 -4.65
CA LYS A 11 4.57 15.87 -5.40
C LYS A 11 4.78 14.82 -6.49
N THR A 12 3.67 14.26 -6.93
CA THR A 12 3.50 13.37 -8.07
C THR A 12 2.28 13.90 -8.79
N ILE A 13 2.53 14.69 -9.84
CA ILE A 13 1.49 15.42 -10.56
C ILE A 13 1.26 14.76 -11.91
N VAL A 14 0.03 14.33 -12.16
CA VAL A 14 -0.41 13.90 -13.49
C VAL A 14 -1.11 15.08 -14.15
N ASP A 15 -0.70 15.45 -15.36
CA ASP A 15 -1.26 16.61 -16.08
C ASP A 15 -1.93 16.20 -17.38
N GLU A 16 -3.23 16.42 -17.52
CA GLU A 16 -3.98 15.99 -18.71
C GLU A 16 -3.75 16.88 -19.95
N THR A 17 -3.01 17.99 -19.83
CA THR A 17 -2.87 18.99 -20.90
C THR A 17 -2.18 18.42 -22.13
N PHE A 18 -2.92 18.39 -23.23
CA PHE A 18 -2.48 17.81 -24.50
C PHE A 18 -1.12 18.34 -24.96
N GLY A 19 -0.12 17.46 -24.99
CA GLY A 19 1.21 17.72 -25.52
C GLY A 19 2.15 18.48 -24.59
N LEU A 20 1.75 18.78 -23.35
CA LEU A 20 2.64 19.29 -22.31
C LEU A 20 3.17 18.16 -21.41
N GLN A 21 2.50 17.01 -21.37
CA GLN A 21 3.18 15.78 -21.00
C GLN A 21 4.30 15.50 -22.00
N ASN A 22 5.50 15.26 -21.50
CA ASN A 22 6.71 14.93 -22.26
C ASN A 22 7.43 16.11 -22.98
N ILE A 23 7.12 17.39 -22.70
CA ILE A 23 7.87 18.53 -23.26
C ILE A 23 8.86 19.11 -22.25
N PHE A 24 10.12 18.71 -22.37
CA PHE A 24 11.25 19.43 -21.78
C PHE A 24 11.47 20.73 -22.56
N THR A 25 10.80 21.82 -22.19
CA THR A 25 11.19 23.16 -22.65
C THR A 25 11.76 23.95 -21.49
N GLY A 26 13.09 24.00 -21.40
CA GLY A 26 13.82 24.83 -20.44
C GLY A 26 13.58 26.33 -20.62
N ASP A 27 12.39 26.79 -20.26
CA ASP A 27 12.04 28.19 -20.15
C ASP A 27 12.21 28.67 -18.71
N SER A 28 13.22 29.51 -18.51
CA SER A 28 13.50 30.23 -17.26
C SER A 28 12.47 31.31 -16.91
N SER A 29 11.29 31.32 -17.53
CA SER A 29 10.22 32.32 -17.32
C SER A 29 9.05 31.83 -16.44
N GLY A 30 9.25 30.81 -15.61
CA GLY A 30 8.53 30.66 -14.33
C GLY A 30 7.00 30.61 -14.37
N ASN A 31 6.41 30.14 -15.47
CA ASN A 31 4.95 29.99 -15.60
C ASN A 31 4.53 28.64 -16.20
N ASP A 32 5.41 27.66 -16.18
CA ASP A 32 5.10 26.27 -16.46
C ASP A 32 6.02 25.44 -15.56
N ILE A 33 5.45 24.67 -14.64
CA ILE A 33 6.20 23.90 -13.64
C ILE A 33 6.71 22.67 -14.39
N ASP A 34 8.03 22.42 -14.38
CA ASP A 34 8.62 21.19 -14.93
C ASP A 34 7.87 19.96 -14.37
N TRP A 35 6.99 19.35 -15.16
CA TRP A 35 6.19 18.21 -14.73
C TRP A 35 6.95 16.88 -14.85
N ASP A 36 6.58 15.96 -13.96
CA ASP A 36 7.34 14.82 -13.47
C ASP A 36 7.46 13.60 -14.44
N ASP A 37 7.95 13.79 -15.67
CA ASP A 37 7.86 12.74 -16.71
C ASP A 37 9.15 11.99 -17.08
N PRO A 38 9.27 10.68 -16.78
CA PRO A 38 10.41 9.87 -17.18
C PRO A 38 10.43 9.50 -18.68
N ALA A 39 11.52 9.84 -19.38
CA ALA A 39 11.70 9.50 -20.80
C ALA A 39 11.43 8.01 -21.10
N ASN A 40 10.66 7.73 -22.16
CA ASN A 40 10.11 6.42 -22.60
C ASN A 40 10.99 5.15 -22.42
N SER A 41 12.31 5.26 -22.36
CA SER A 41 13.22 4.14 -22.05
C SER A 41 13.33 3.77 -20.56
N ALA A 42 12.98 4.67 -19.62
CA ALA A 42 12.99 4.45 -18.17
C ALA A 42 11.64 3.96 -17.62
N ILE A 43 10.56 4.11 -18.40
CA ILE A 43 9.19 3.68 -18.06
C ILE A 43 9.12 2.18 -17.72
N ALA A 44 9.94 1.35 -18.36
CA ALA A 44 9.84 -0.11 -18.19
C ALA A 44 10.21 -0.63 -16.79
N SER A 45 11.08 0.07 -16.03
CA SER A 45 11.52 -0.43 -14.71
C SER A 45 10.68 0.08 -13.54
N TYR A 46 10.17 1.32 -13.63
CA TYR A 46 9.35 1.92 -12.56
C TYR A 46 7.86 1.63 -12.71
N PHE A 47 7.43 1.28 -13.93
CA PHE A 47 6.03 1.06 -14.25
C PHE A 47 5.77 -0.39 -14.69
N SER A 48 6.54 -1.34 -14.17
CA SER A 48 6.36 -2.76 -14.49
C SER A 48 4.95 -3.24 -14.14
N PHE A 49 4.31 -2.65 -13.13
CA PHE A 49 2.93 -2.94 -12.76
C PHE A 49 1.93 -2.69 -13.90
N LEU A 50 2.19 -1.73 -14.80
CA LEU A 50 1.34 -1.44 -15.96
C LEU A 50 1.21 -2.60 -16.94
N SER A 51 2.14 -3.55 -16.89
CA SER A 51 2.13 -4.75 -17.73
C SER A 51 1.35 -5.92 -17.12
N ASP A 52 0.79 -5.77 -15.92
CA ASP A 52 0.02 -6.81 -15.25
C ASP A 52 -1.30 -7.09 -15.97
N SER A 53 -1.63 -8.37 -16.11
CA SER A 53 -2.87 -8.83 -16.75
C SER A 53 -4.16 -8.46 -16.02
N LEU A 54 -4.07 -8.08 -14.73
CA LEU A 54 -5.18 -7.61 -13.92
C LEU A 54 -5.61 -6.18 -14.27
N LEU A 55 -4.73 -5.42 -14.93
CA LEU A 55 -5.08 -4.11 -15.48
C LEU A 55 -5.74 -4.29 -16.86
N PRO A 56 -6.79 -3.51 -17.18
CA PRO A 56 -7.56 -3.74 -18.39
C PRO A 56 -6.71 -3.47 -19.64
N SER A 57 -6.53 -4.50 -20.48
CA SER A 57 -5.79 -4.39 -21.75
C SER A 57 -6.40 -3.43 -22.79
N SER A 58 -7.63 -2.94 -22.55
CA SER A 58 -8.39 -2.06 -23.44
C SER A 58 -8.39 -0.58 -23.04
N THR A 59 -7.98 -0.25 -21.81
CA THR A 59 -7.72 1.12 -21.37
C THR A 59 -6.34 1.52 -21.89
N LEU A 60 -6.27 2.53 -22.74
CA LEU A 60 -4.97 3.10 -23.09
C LEU A 60 -4.51 3.90 -21.87
N LEU A 61 -3.28 3.62 -21.46
CA LEU A 61 -2.53 4.51 -20.60
C LEU A 61 -2.40 5.85 -21.32
N THR A 62 -2.89 6.91 -20.70
CA THR A 62 -2.77 8.27 -21.25
C THR A 62 -1.54 8.93 -20.65
N ASP A 63 -1.39 8.79 -19.34
CA ASP A 63 -0.60 9.72 -18.55
C ASP A 63 0.05 9.03 -17.34
N VAL A 64 1.24 9.50 -16.97
CA VAL A 64 2.09 8.83 -15.99
C VAL A 64 3.00 9.82 -15.25
N ALA A 65 3.11 9.70 -13.93
CA ALA A 65 3.98 10.53 -13.09
C ALA A 65 4.79 9.72 -12.07
N LEU A 66 6.00 10.19 -11.77
CA LEU A 66 6.90 9.66 -10.73
C LEU A 66 7.21 10.76 -9.71
N SER A 67 7.12 10.46 -8.41
CA SER A 67 7.40 11.44 -7.37
C SER A 67 8.75 12.14 -7.48
N GLY A 68 8.74 13.47 -7.32
CA GLY A 68 9.94 14.31 -7.21
C GLY A 68 10.87 14.23 -8.41
N TYR A 69 10.31 14.03 -9.60
CA TYR A 69 11.09 14.03 -10.81
C TYR A 69 11.62 15.44 -11.12
N ASN A 70 12.82 15.50 -11.68
CA ASN A 70 13.56 16.75 -11.88
C ASN A 70 14.18 16.82 -13.29
N GLY A 71 13.70 15.99 -14.21
CA GLY A 71 14.24 15.86 -15.57
C GLY A 71 15.27 14.74 -15.77
N GLU A 72 15.74 14.05 -14.71
CA GLU A 72 16.82 13.04 -14.81
C GLU A 72 16.40 11.57 -14.62
N ASN A 73 15.11 11.22 -14.69
CA ASN A 73 14.56 9.84 -14.50
C ASN A 73 14.91 9.19 -13.14
N THR A 74 15.31 9.98 -12.15
CA THR A 74 15.67 9.44 -10.83
C THR A 74 14.53 9.52 -9.83
N GLY A 75 13.70 10.58 -9.85
CA GLY A 75 12.66 10.83 -8.85
C GLY A 75 13.22 11.01 -7.43
N GLU A 76 12.35 11.35 -6.48
CA GLU A 76 12.63 11.47 -5.04
C GLU A 76 11.61 10.67 -4.22
N ASN A 77 12.01 10.26 -3.03
CA ASN A 77 11.14 9.55 -2.10
C ASN A 77 10.03 10.46 -1.59
N VAL A 78 8.81 9.94 -1.48
CA VAL A 78 7.71 10.60 -0.75
C VAL A 78 7.68 10.19 0.71
N VAL A 79 8.21 9.01 1.00
CA VAL A 79 8.43 8.50 2.35
C VAL A 79 9.87 8.04 2.44
N ASP A 80 10.57 8.55 3.45
CA ASP A 80 11.86 8.03 3.85
C ASP A 80 11.69 7.15 5.07
N VAL A 81 12.36 5.99 5.06
CA VAL A 81 12.51 5.19 6.26
C VAL A 81 13.59 5.86 7.11
N ASP A 82 13.26 6.19 8.36
CA ASP A 82 14.22 6.79 9.28
C ASP A 82 15.43 5.85 9.41
N ALA A 83 16.64 6.32 9.13
CA ALA A 83 17.85 5.52 9.31
C ALA A 83 18.13 5.15 10.78
N SER A 84 17.39 5.74 11.70
CA SER A 84 17.31 5.38 13.11
C SER A 84 16.09 4.54 13.47
N ALA A 85 15.21 4.22 12.51
CA ALA A 85 14.21 3.17 12.64
C ALA A 85 14.90 1.86 13.03
N VAL A 86 14.28 1.11 13.93
CA VAL A 86 14.85 -0.13 14.44
C VAL A 86 13.94 -1.28 14.03
N GLY A 87 14.51 -2.46 13.76
CA GLY A 87 13.88 -3.50 12.97
C GLY A 87 14.19 -3.32 11.48
N THR A 88 14.20 -4.43 10.75
CA THR A 88 14.33 -4.39 9.29
C THR A 88 12.93 -4.12 8.74
N VAL A 89 12.75 -3.00 8.05
CA VAL A 89 11.54 -2.80 7.22
C VAL A 89 11.55 -3.90 6.18
N SER A 90 10.54 -4.77 6.23
CA SER A 90 10.39 -5.92 5.33
C SER A 90 9.67 -5.53 4.06
N ASP A 91 8.70 -4.61 4.17
CA ASP A 91 7.92 -4.07 3.06
C ASP A 91 7.36 -2.66 3.40
N LEU A 92 7.02 -1.91 2.36
CA LEU A 92 6.22 -0.68 2.44
C LEU A 92 4.94 -0.86 1.62
N GLU A 93 3.80 -0.92 2.30
CA GLU A 93 2.51 -1.18 1.66
C GLU A 93 1.71 0.11 1.45
N LEU A 94 1.08 0.25 0.29
CA LEU A 94 0.10 1.31 0.05
C LEU A 94 -1.27 0.89 0.59
N VAL A 95 -1.84 1.69 1.50
CA VAL A 95 -3.08 1.38 2.22
C VAL A 95 -4.13 2.49 2.08
N ILE A 96 -5.42 2.14 2.15
CA ILE A 96 -6.52 3.11 2.18
C ILE A 96 -6.79 3.54 3.63
N THR A 97 -6.62 4.83 3.93
CA THR A 97 -6.71 5.37 5.30
C THR A 97 -8.06 6.07 5.60
N GLY A 98 -8.80 6.46 4.56
CA GLY A 98 -9.97 7.34 4.65
C GLY A 98 -11.35 6.68 4.64
N GLY A 99 -11.45 5.37 4.93
CA GLY A 99 -12.74 4.65 4.97
C GLY A 99 -12.74 3.23 4.41
N GLY A 100 -11.58 2.70 4.01
CA GLY A 100 -11.41 1.34 3.48
C GLY A 100 -11.85 1.19 2.02
N GLU A 101 -11.92 -0.07 1.57
CA GLU A 101 -12.32 -0.46 0.21
C GLU A 101 -13.68 0.13 -0.19
N GLY A 102 -13.75 0.71 -1.39
CA GLY A 102 -14.96 1.35 -1.90
C GLY A 102 -15.27 2.71 -1.26
N SER A 103 -14.29 3.33 -0.57
CA SER A 103 -14.40 4.72 -0.13
C SER A 103 -14.29 5.70 -1.31
N ASP A 104 -15.03 6.80 -1.21
CA ASP A 104 -15.03 7.88 -2.20
C ASP A 104 -13.67 8.57 -2.25
N SER A 105 -13.06 8.64 -3.44
CA SER A 105 -11.78 9.33 -3.64
C SER A 105 -11.93 10.84 -3.52
N GLY A 106 -13.13 11.39 -3.74
CA GLY A 106 -13.38 12.81 -3.92
C GLY A 106 -13.17 13.30 -5.36
N LEU A 107 -12.81 12.39 -6.28
CA LEU A 107 -12.63 12.69 -7.71
C LEU A 107 -13.80 12.16 -8.53
N THR A 108 -14.04 12.80 -9.66
CA THR A 108 -15.06 12.40 -10.62
C THR A 108 -14.47 12.24 -12.01
N SER A 109 -15.17 11.52 -12.89
CA SER A 109 -14.93 11.56 -14.34
C SER A 109 -16.25 11.94 -15.00
N GLY A 110 -16.36 13.18 -15.47
CA GLY A 110 -17.67 13.78 -15.73
C GLY A 110 -18.55 13.78 -14.48
N ASP A 111 -19.78 13.30 -14.60
CA ASP A 111 -20.72 13.22 -13.48
C ASP A 111 -20.54 11.96 -12.61
N THR A 112 -19.59 11.07 -12.93
CA THR A 112 -19.44 9.77 -12.25
C THR A 112 -18.40 9.81 -11.13
N SER A 113 -18.76 9.43 -9.90
CA SER A 113 -17.83 9.38 -8.76
C SER A 113 -16.81 8.24 -8.87
N ILE A 114 -15.60 8.47 -8.38
CA ILE A 114 -14.51 7.49 -8.37
C ILE A 114 -14.31 6.95 -6.94
N TYR A 115 -14.10 5.64 -6.85
CA TYR A 115 -13.97 4.90 -5.59
C TYR A 115 -12.64 4.16 -5.52
N LEU A 116 -12.02 4.16 -4.34
CA LEU A 116 -10.70 3.56 -4.12
C LEU A 116 -10.80 2.08 -3.80
N TYR A 117 -9.91 1.28 -4.41
CA TYR A 117 -9.78 -0.14 -4.13
C TYR A 117 -8.32 -0.57 -4.13
N THR A 118 -7.98 -1.56 -3.31
CA THR A 118 -6.68 -2.22 -3.34
C THR A 118 -6.70 -3.36 -4.35
N LEU A 119 -5.66 -3.44 -5.18
CA LEU A 119 -5.44 -4.54 -6.11
C LEU A 119 -4.08 -5.17 -5.82
N THR A 120 -4.08 -6.47 -5.56
CA THR A 120 -2.86 -7.28 -5.47
C THR A 120 -2.49 -7.77 -6.86
N LEU A 121 -1.32 -7.37 -7.35
CA LEU A 121 -0.78 -7.74 -8.64
C LEU A 121 -0.30 -9.19 -8.66
N SER A 122 -0.03 -9.72 -9.85
CA SER A 122 0.51 -11.07 -10.02
C SER A 122 1.91 -11.24 -9.40
N SER A 123 2.63 -10.14 -9.17
CA SER A 123 3.89 -10.09 -8.43
C SER A 123 3.73 -10.23 -6.91
N GLY A 124 2.51 -10.02 -6.37
CA GLY A 124 2.23 -9.89 -4.94
C GLY A 124 2.21 -8.43 -4.46
N GLU A 125 2.71 -7.48 -5.25
CA GLU A 125 2.68 -6.05 -4.94
C GLU A 125 1.23 -5.53 -4.85
N LYS A 126 0.94 -4.70 -3.84
CA LYS A 126 -0.37 -4.08 -3.66
C LYS A 126 -0.35 -2.65 -4.20
N ILE A 127 -1.36 -2.31 -4.99
CA ILE A 127 -1.58 -0.98 -5.56
C ILE A 127 -2.97 -0.47 -5.19
N ILE A 128 -3.15 0.85 -5.19
CA ILE A 128 -4.48 1.46 -5.05
C ILE A 128 -4.96 1.91 -6.42
N VAL A 129 -6.20 1.57 -6.76
CA VAL A 129 -6.85 1.97 -8.02
C VAL A 129 -8.10 2.80 -7.74
N GLY A 130 -8.30 3.83 -8.55
CA GLY A 130 -9.57 4.55 -8.62
C GLY A 130 -10.47 3.93 -9.68
N ARG A 131 -11.66 3.45 -9.28
CA ARG A 131 -12.65 2.85 -10.19
C ARG A 131 -13.91 3.70 -10.29
N LEU A 132 -14.46 3.79 -11.50
CA LEU A 132 -15.77 4.44 -11.71
C LEU A 132 -16.86 3.74 -10.89
N GLY A 133 -17.70 4.54 -10.24
CA GLY A 133 -18.93 4.09 -9.59
C GLY A 133 -19.99 3.60 -10.58
N THR A 134 -21.15 3.23 -10.05
CA THR A 134 -22.34 2.95 -10.86
C THR A 134 -23.29 4.14 -10.77
N GLU A 135 -23.54 4.78 -11.91
CA GLU A 135 -24.52 5.86 -12.05
C GLU A 135 -25.93 5.34 -11.74
N GLY A 136 -26.48 5.74 -10.59
CA GLY A 136 -27.69 5.13 -10.00
C GLY A 136 -28.86 6.09 -9.73
N GLY A 137 -28.66 7.40 -9.91
CA GLY A 137 -29.67 8.43 -9.61
C GLY A 137 -29.75 8.85 -8.14
N GLU A 138 -28.82 8.40 -7.29
CA GLU A 138 -28.50 9.00 -5.97
C GLU A 138 -27.13 9.69 -6.11
N SER A 139 -26.95 10.81 -5.43
CA SER A 139 -25.67 11.53 -5.38
C SER A 139 -25.12 11.43 -3.95
N PRO A 140 -23.90 10.90 -3.74
CA PRO A 140 -22.96 10.39 -4.75
C PRO A 140 -23.36 9.02 -5.34
N ASP A 141 -22.71 8.62 -6.43
CA ASP A 141 -22.91 7.31 -7.09
C ASP A 141 -22.67 6.12 -6.15
N SER A 142 -22.96 4.90 -6.58
CA SER A 142 -22.65 3.71 -5.77
C SER A 142 -21.23 3.18 -6.05
N PRO A 143 -20.45 2.74 -5.04
CA PRO A 143 -19.17 2.07 -5.27
C PRO A 143 -19.31 0.84 -6.18
N ASN A 144 -18.38 0.68 -7.13
CA ASN A 144 -18.36 -0.47 -8.03
C ASN A 144 -16.95 -1.11 -8.11
N PRO A 145 -16.72 -2.26 -7.45
CA PRO A 145 -15.40 -2.93 -7.44
C PRO A 145 -14.98 -3.48 -8.81
N THR A 146 -15.92 -3.57 -9.75
CA THR A 146 -15.68 -3.99 -11.14
C THR A 146 -15.74 -2.83 -12.13
N GLY A 147 -15.85 -1.60 -11.65
CA GLY A 147 -15.84 -0.40 -12.47
C GLY A 147 -14.51 -0.25 -13.20
N ASP A 148 -14.54 0.48 -14.31
CA ASP A 148 -13.33 0.74 -15.09
C ASP A 148 -12.34 1.55 -14.25
N ILE A 149 -11.06 1.23 -14.42
CA ILE A 149 -9.96 1.89 -13.71
C ILE A 149 -9.67 3.22 -14.41
N VAL A 150 -9.70 4.29 -13.62
CA VAL A 150 -9.40 5.67 -14.06
C VAL A 150 -7.93 5.98 -13.79
N PHE A 151 -7.45 5.67 -12.59
CA PHE A 151 -6.05 5.82 -12.21
C PHE A 151 -5.58 4.66 -11.32
N ALA A 152 -4.27 4.50 -11.23
CA ALA A 152 -3.58 3.57 -10.34
C ALA A 152 -2.41 4.28 -9.65
N VAL A 153 -2.20 3.96 -8.38
CA VAL A 153 -1.11 4.44 -7.53
C VAL A 153 -0.31 3.24 -7.02
N SER A 154 0.99 3.24 -7.27
CA SER A 154 1.95 2.21 -6.84
C SER A 154 3.05 2.83 -6.01
N LEU A 155 3.67 2.01 -5.15
CA LEU A 155 4.92 2.36 -4.46
C LEU A 155 6.09 1.68 -5.15
N VAL A 156 7.21 2.40 -5.26
CA VAL A 156 8.49 1.81 -5.66
C VAL A 156 9.49 1.98 -4.54
N GLU A 157 9.71 0.89 -3.80
CA GLU A 157 10.70 0.83 -2.74
C GLU A 157 12.10 1.17 -3.26
N GLN A 158 12.80 2.02 -2.52
CA GLN A 158 14.21 2.29 -2.73
C GLN A 158 15.01 1.47 -1.74
N LYS A 159 16.04 0.77 -2.24
CA LYS A 159 16.93 -0.06 -1.42
C LYS A 159 18.35 0.49 -1.43
N ASN A 160 19.04 0.39 -0.31
CA ASN A 160 20.45 0.72 -0.22
C ASN A 160 21.34 -0.38 -0.84
N SER A 161 22.66 -0.24 -0.71
CA SER A 161 23.62 -1.22 -1.24
C SER A 161 23.55 -2.59 -0.59
N GLU A 162 23.07 -2.66 0.65
CA GLU A 162 22.86 -3.86 1.44
C GLU A 162 21.53 -4.56 1.12
N GLY A 163 20.63 -3.88 0.38
CA GLY A 163 19.31 -4.39 0.03
C GLY A 163 18.20 -4.04 1.02
N GLU A 164 18.47 -3.17 1.99
CA GLU A 164 17.51 -2.69 2.99
C GLU A 164 16.64 -1.57 2.41
N ILE A 165 15.35 -1.54 2.73
CA ILE A 165 14.41 -0.49 2.29
C ILE A 165 14.72 0.80 3.04
N ILE A 166 14.97 1.88 2.29
CA ILE A 166 15.31 3.21 2.82
C ILE A 166 14.21 4.26 2.57
N GLY A 167 13.15 3.87 1.89
CA GLY A 167 12.05 4.76 1.51
C GLY A 167 11.32 4.24 0.29
N ALA A 168 10.34 4.99 -0.17
CA ALA A 168 9.60 4.68 -1.38
C ALA A 168 9.24 5.93 -2.19
N LYS A 169 9.18 5.73 -3.51
CA LYS A 169 8.67 6.68 -4.49
C LYS A 169 7.23 6.36 -4.81
N LEU A 170 6.43 7.38 -5.12
CA LEU A 170 5.09 7.18 -5.62
C LEU A 170 5.10 7.19 -7.14
N VAL A 171 4.25 6.33 -7.68
CA VAL A 171 4.03 6.19 -9.09
C VAL A 171 2.55 6.27 -9.37
N VAL A 172 2.13 7.23 -10.18
CA VAL A 172 0.72 7.43 -10.53
C VAL A 172 0.56 7.25 -12.03
N ALA A 173 -0.43 6.46 -12.42
CA ALA A 173 -0.79 6.22 -13.81
C ALA A 173 -2.27 6.52 -14.01
N GLN A 174 -2.58 7.22 -15.08
CA GLN A 174 -3.95 7.50 -15.51
C GLN A 174 -4.23 6.82 -16.85
N TYR A 175 -5.47 6.37 -16.97
CA TYR A 175 -6.02 5.70 -18.14
C TYR A 175 -7.12 6.55 -18.73
N ASN A 176 -7.40 6.39 -20.04
CA ASN A 176 -8.43 6.95 -20.95
C ASN A 176 -9.73 7.63 -20.42
N TYR A 177 -9.69 8.29 -19.29
CA TYR A 177 -10.76 8.91 -18.54
C TYR A 177 -10.21 10.22 -18.03
N SER A 178 -10.88 11.33 -18.33
CA SER A 178 -10.55 12.62 -17.74
C SER A 178 -10.96 12.64 -16.27
N LEU A 179 -10.15 13.29 -15.44
CA LEU A 179 -10.41 13.50 -14.03
C LEU A 179 -10.90 14.93 -13.80
N ASP A 180 -12.07 15.04 -13.18
CA ASP A 180 -12.68 16.30 -12.82
C ASP A 180 -12.45 16.52 -11.31
N ASN A 181 -11.91 17.69 -10.94
CA ASN A 181 -11.73 18.08 -9.55
C ASN A 181 -12.97 18.85 -9.03
N PRO A 182 -13.54 18.48 -7.86
CA PRO A 182 -14.69 19.21 -7.31
C PRO A 182 -14.29 20.64 -6.92
N PHE A 183 -14.96 21.63 -7.52
CA PHE A 183 -14.80 23.05 -7.17
C PHE A 183 -15.00 23.26 -5.65
N PRO A 184 -14.03 23.83 -4.91
CA PRO A 184 -14.29 24.29 -3.56
C PRO A 184 -15.27 25.48 -3.65
N GLY A 185 -16.54 25.22 -3.36
CA GLY A 185 -17.63 26.20 -3.38
C GLY A 185 -17.52 27.33 -2.33
N ASP A 186 -16.32 27.68 -1.87
CA ASP A 186 -16.11 28.64 -0.79
C ASP A 186 -16.12 30.12 -1.24
N GLY A 187 -16.25 30.37 -2.54
CA GLY A 187 -16.33 31.72 -3.10
C GLY A 187 -15.01 32.48 -3.09
N SER A 188 -13.89 31.82 -2.76
CA SER A 188 -12.56 32.26 -3.17
C SER A 188 -12.42 31.91 -4.66
N GLY A 189 -12.14 32.91 -5.51
CA GLY A 189 -12.06 32.72 -6.95
C GLY A 189 -10.82 31.94 -7.40
N GLY A 190 -10.61 30.73 -6.88
CA GLY A 190 -9.56 29.81 -7.31
C GLY A 190 -9.79 29.41 -8.77
N THR A 191 -8.69 29.41 -9.53
CA THR A 191 -8.66 28.91 -10.90
C THR A 191 -8.59 27.38 -10.89
N TYR A 192 -9.07 26.73 -11.96
CA TYR A 192 -9.13 25.26 -12.15
C TYR A 192 -7.75 24.55 -12.21
N ASP A 193 -6.69 25.17 -11.69
CA ASP A 193 -5.28 24.80 -11.87
C ASP A 193 -4.49 25.03 -10.56
N GLU A 194 -5.15 24.96 -9.40
CA GLU A 194 -4.41 24.92 -8.15
C GLU A 194 -4.05 23.46 -7.89
N LEU A 195 -2.76 23.16 -7.77
CA LEU A 195 -2.19 21.88 -7.32
C LEU A 195 -2.91 21.39 -6.05
N THR A 196 -4.02 20.67 -6.22
CA THR A 196 -4.82 20.16 -5.12
C THR A 196 -4.27 18.81 -4.66
N ASN A 197 -4.31 18.60 -3.36
CA ASN A 197 -3.87 17.35 -2.75
C ASN A 197 -5.02 16.34 -2.82
N ASP A 198 -5.21 15.78 -4.00
CA ASP A 198 -6.47 15.15 -4.42
C ASP A 198 -6.83 13.88 -3.64
N LEU A 199 -5.83 13.22 -3.07
CA LEU A 199 -6.02 12.01 -2.25
C LEU A 199 -5.65 12.21 -0.78
N ALA A 200 -5.50 13.46 -0.31
CA ALA A 200 -5.16 13.77 1.08
C ALA A 200 -6.10 13.08 2.08
N GLY A 201 -5.54 12.36 3.04
CA GLY A 201 -6.30 11.60 4.04
C GLY A 201 -7.06 10.39 3.48
N LYS A 202 -6.79 9.99 2.23
CA LYS A 202 -7.43 8.83 1.57
C LYS A 202 -6.49 7.65 1.43
N ILE A 203 -5.23 7.91 1.12
CA ILE A 203 -4.19 6.88 0.94
C ILE A 203 -3.01 7.15 1.86
N GLY A 204 -2.36 6.08 2.31
CA GLY A 204 -1.18 6.13 3.15
C GLY A 204 -0.18 5.04 2.79
N VAL A 205 1.00 5.13 3.37
CA VAL A 205 2.00 4.05 3.38
C VAL A 205 2.04 3.46 4.77
N ALA A 206 1.83 2.16 4.87
CA ALA A 206 2.06 1.37 6.07
C ALA A 206 3.45 0.72 6.00
N VAL A 207 4.07 0.52 7.16
CA VAL A 207 5.35 -0.17 7.28
C VAL A 207 5.10 -1.57 7.81
N GLU A 208 5.60 -2.56 7.09
CA GLU A 208 5.79 -3.90 7.63
C GLU A 208 7.18 -4.01 8.25
N GLN A 209 7.23 -4.48 9.50
CA GLN A 209 8.47 -4.70 10.21
C GLN A 209 8.65 -6.15 10.61
N GLU A 210 9.86 -6.65 10.41
CA GLU A 210 10.31 -7.91 11.00
C GLU A 210 10.90 -7.67 12.40
N LEU A 211 10.24 -8.20 13.43
CA LEU A 211 10.76 -8.28 14.79
C LEU A 211 11.24 -9.70 15.08
N SER A 212 12.51 -9.85 15.48
CA SER A 212 13.11 -11.15 15.77
C SER A 212 13.47 -11.30 17.24
N PHE A 213 12.92 -12.33 17.88
CA PHE A 213 13.15 -12.66 19.29
C PHE A 213 13.91 -13.98 19.41
N GLU A 214 15.20 -13.83 19.68
CA GLU A 214 16.10 -14.95 19.88
C GLU A 214 16.22 -15.28 21.37
N SER A 215 16.31 -16.57 21.69
CA SER A 215 16.42 -17.07 23.05
C SER A 215 17.83 -16.91 23.65
N ASP A 216 18.73 -16.21 22.96
CA ASP A 216 20.14 -16.07 23.32
C ASP A 216 20.29 -15.43 24.72
N GLY A 217 21.02 -16.10 25.61
CA GLY A 217 21.35 -15.58 26.94
C GLY A 217 20.27 -15.70 28.02
N VAL A 218 19.15 -16.39 27.77
CA VAL A 218 18.15 -16.67 28.83
C VAL A 218 18.76 -17.65 29.86
N PRO A 219 18.74 -17.33 31.18
CA PRO A 219 19.26 -18.24 32.19
C PRO A 219 18.47 -19.56 32.22
N PRO A 220 19.13 -20.73 32.28
CA PRO A 220 18.46 -22.03 32.30
C PRO A 220 17.66 -22.19 33.60
N SER A 221 16.33 -22.23 33.50
CA SER A 221 15.46 -22.54 34.62
C SER A 221 14.01 -22.74 34.18
N ALA A 222 13.26 -23.50 34.98
CA ALA A 222 11.81 -23.41 34.95
C ALA A 222 11.39 -22.06 35.55
N GLN A 223 10.58 -21.32 34.81
CA GLN A 223 10.08 -19.99 35.16
C GLN A 223 8.56 -19.95 34.94
N LEU A 224 7.89 -18.98 35.56
CA LEU A 224 6.48 -18.69 35.26
C LEU A 224 6.37 -18.11 33.85
N PHE A 225 7.27 -17.17 33.52
CA PHE A 225 7.30 -16.48 32.25
C PHE A 225 8.75 -16.18 31.81
N VAL A 226 8.93 -15.86 30.54
CA VAL A 226 10.13 -15.23 29.98
C VAL A 226 9.67 -14.06 29.13
N MET A 227 10.19 -12.85 29.36
CA MET A 227 9.93 -11.71 28.46
C MET A 227 11.15 -11.46 27.60
N PHE A 228 10.94 -11.28 26.30
CA PHE A 228 11.94 -10.79 25.36
C PHE A 228 11.50 -9.41 24.92
N LEU A 229 12.45 -8.50 24.80
CA LEU A 229 12.18 -7.18 24.26
C LEU A 229 13.17 -6.86 23.16
N ASP A 230 12.75 -5.92 22.34
CA ASP A 230 13.61 -5.13 21.50
C ASP A 230 13.71 -3.73 22.11
N GLU A 231 14.84 -3.44 22.79
CA GLU A 231 15.08 -2.16 23.50
C GLU A 231 14.95 -0.95 22.58
N GLN A 232 15.09 -1.17 21.28
CA GLN A 232 15.17 -0.12 20.30
C GLN A 232 13.82 0.17 19.64
N ASN A 233 12.86 -0.76 19.72
CA ASN A 233 11.50 -0.63 19.19
C ASN A 233 10.46 -0.31 20.26
N GLY A 234 10.72 0.72 21.07
CA GLY A 234 9.79 1.12 22.13
C GLY A 234 9.57 0.05 23.21
N ASN A 235 10.52 -0.88 23.36
CA ASN A 235 10.38 -2.10 24.15
C ASN A 235 9.21 -2.99 23.70
N ASN A 236 8.91 -3.01 22.40
CA ASN A 236 8.11 -4.07 21.78
C ASN A 236 8.78 -5.40 22.07
N GLY A 237 7.95 -6.40 22.34
CA GLY A 237 8.46 -7.67 22.77
C GLY A 237 7.41 -8.75 22.81
N ILE A 238 7.82 -9.87 23.39
CA ILE A 238 6.99 -11.04 23.60
C ILE A 238 7.06 -11.49 25.05
N ILE A 239 5.91 -11.92 25.55
CA ILE A 239 5.76 -12.56 26.86
C ILE A 239 5.50 -14.04 26.60
N VAL A 240 6.38 -14.91 27.10
CA VAL A 240 6.30 -16.35 26.89
C VAL A 240 5.93 -17.05 28.19
N THR A 241 4.84 -17.82 28.18
CA THR A 241 4.38 -18.62 29.33
C THR A 241 4.09 -20.07 28.93
N GLY A 242 3.97 -20.96 29.93
CA GLY A 242 3.35 -22.27 29.69
C GLY A 242 1.88 -22.14 29.26
N LYS A 243 1.30 -23.22 28.73
CA LYS A 243 -0.11 -23.25 28.27
C LYS A 243 -1.10 -22.87 29.38
N ASN A 244 -0.92 -23.38 30.59
CA ASN A 244 -1.73 -23.08 31.77
C ASN A 244 -0.84 -22.63 32.95
N PRO A 245 -0.35 -21.37 32.96
CA PRO A 245 0.60 -20.89 33.95
C PRO A 245 -0.03 -20.73 35.34
N ALA A 246 0.80 -20.67 36.39
CA ALA A 246 0.31 -20.50 37.76
C ALA A 246 -0.18 -19.07 37.99
N ASP A 247 -1.40 -18.95 38.51
CA ASP A 247 -1.97 -17.67 38.96
C ASP A 247 -1.57 -17.44 40.42
N GLU A 248 -0.58 -16.57 40.63
CA GLU A 248 -0.08 -16.24 41.97
C GLU A 248 -1.09 -15.33 42.70
N SER A 249 -1.80 -14.50 41.94
CA SER A 249 -2.73 -13.49 42.43
C SER A 249 -3.99 -14.09 43.11
N ALA A 250 -4.51 -15.22 42.60
CA ALA A 250 -5.69 -15.89 43.14
C ALA A 250 -5.43 -16.82 44.34
N LEU A 251 -4.22 -16.75 44.95
CA LEU A 251 -3.77 -17.60 46.06
C LEU A 251 -3.59 -19.09 45.70
N ASP A 252 -3.54 -19.46 44.41
CA ASP A 252 -3.17 -20.83 44.01
C ASP A 252 -1.66 -21.01 43.99
N THR A 253 -1.15 -21.35 45.18
CA THR A 253 0.29 -21.47 45.43
C THR A 253 0.87 -22.86 45.07
N THR A 254 0.11 -23.75 44.41
CA THR A 254 0.61 -25.08 44.05
C THR A 254 1.35 -25.10 42.70
N TRP A 255 2.58 -24.57 42.70
CA TRP A 255 3.54 -24.53 41.58
C TRP A 255 3.77 -25.84 40.79
N ASN A 256 3.35 -26.99 41.31
CA ASN A 256 3.59 -28.31 40.72
C ASN A 256 2.42 -28.86 39.91
N THR A 257 1.32 -28.11 39.79
CA THR A 257 0.15 -28.45 38.97
C THR A 257 -0.05 -27.53 37.76
N TYR A 258 0.78 -26.49 37.64
CA TYR A 258 0.71 -25.49 36.57
C TYR A 258 1.89 -25.59 35.63
N ASP A 259 1.70 -25.04 34.43
CA ASP A 259 2.69 -25.08 33.38
C ASP A 259 3.76 -24.02 33.57
N THR A 260 5.02 -24.45 33.45
CA THR A 260 6.18 -23.54 33.47
C THR A 260 6.76 -23.43 32.08
N VAL A 261 7.23 -22.25 31.70
CA VAL A 261 8.19 -22.11 30.59
C VAL A 261 9.57 -22.57 31.09
N ASN A 262 10.28 -23.32 30.26
CA ASN A 262 11.61 -23.82 30.60
C ASN A 262 12.60 -23.49 29.50
N THR A 263 13.73 -22.91 29.88
CA THR A 263 14.81 -22.55 28.97
C THR A 263 15.95 -23.55 29.11
N SER A 264 16.51 -24.00 27.99
CA SER A 264 17.67 -24.88 28.01
C SER A 264 18.94 -24.12 28.42
N ALA A 265 20.08 -24.83 28.49
CA ALA A 265 21.34 -24.20 28.85
C ALA A 265 21.65 -23.03 27.91
N ALA A 266 22.17 -21.93 28.49
CA ALA A 266 22.65 -20.79 27.73
C ALA A 266 23.57 -21.23 26.58
N ASP A 267 23.57 -20.44 25.51
CA ASP A 267 24.17 -20.79 24.23
C ASP A 267 25.55 -21.44 24.38
N GLN A 268 25.72 -22.58 23.73
CA GLN A 268 26.97 -23.32 23.76
C GLN A 268 27.55 -23.43 22.36
N THR A 269 28.77 -22.95 22.19
CA THR A 269 29.57 -23.33 21.04
C THR A 269 30.19 -24.71 21.29
N VAL A 270 29.73 -25.73 20.58
CA VAL A 270 30.29 -27.09 20.61
C VAL A 270 30.96 -27.39 19.26
N GLY A 271 32.28 -27.25 19.23
CA GLY A 271 33.03 -27.28 17.96
C GLY A 271 32.73 -26.04 17.13
N ASP A 272 32.37 -26.22 15.85
CA ASP A 272 31.96 -25.12 14.95
C ASP A 272 30.43 -24.87 14.97
N LYS A 273 29.68 -25.54 15.86
CA LYS A 273 28.22 -25.45 15.94
C LYS A 273 27.80 -24.63 17.16
N LEU A 274 27.02 -23.58 16.93
CA LEU A 274 26.29 -22.86 17.96
C LEU A 274 25.03 -23.67 18.33
N ILE A 275 24.89 -24.02 19.59
CA ILE A 275 23.67 -24.56 20.17
C ILE A 275 23.01 -23.38 20.86
N LYS A 276 21.94 -22.85 20.28
CA LYS A 276 21.15 -21.78 20.88
C LYS A 276 20.35 -22.32 22.06
N THR A 277 20.09 -21.42 23.00
CA THR A 277 19.11 -21.63 24.07
C THR A 277 17.75 -21.96 23.44
N THR A 278 16.99 -22.84 24.05
CA THR A 278 15.71 -23.33 23.51
C THR A 278 14.60 -23.16 24.54
N ILE A 279 13.36 -23.02 24.07
CA ILE A 279 12.16 -22.89 24.89
C ILE A 279 11.38 -24.20 24.87
N GLY A 280 11.02 -24.69 26.04
CA GLY A 280 10.09 -25.80 26.21
C GLY A 280 9.16 -25.53 27.39
N SER A 281 8.43 -26.57 27.82
CA SER A 281 7.54 -26.51 28.99
C SER A 281 7.88 -27.60 30.02
N ASN A 282 7.31 -27.52 31.22
CA ASN A 282 7.18 -28.64 32.19
C ASN A 282 8.38 -29.61 32.32
N ALA A 283 9.51 -29.07 32.78
CA ALA A 283 10.78 -29.79 33.00
C ALA A 283 11.55 -30.24 31.73
N GLN A 284 11.32 -29.52 30.61
CA GLN A 284 12.04 -29.50 29.32
C GLN A 284 11.37 -30.34 28.22
N MET A 285 11.43 -29.84 26.98
CA MET A 285 10.67 -30.26 25.79
C MET A 285 9.15 -30.12 25.96
N ILE A 286 8.48 -29.63 24.91
CA ILE A 286 7.02 -29.60 24.81
C ILE A 286 6.54 -31.02 24.47
N LYS A 287 5.87 -31.66 25.42
CA LYS A 287 5.30 -33.00 25.27
C LYS A 287 3.89 -32.91 24.73
N SER A 288 3.37 -34.04 24.24
CA SER A 288 1.99 -34.15 23.79
C SER A 288 1.02 -33.54 24.81
N GLY A 289 0.18 -32.60 24.35
CA GLY A 289 -0.79 -31.88 25.17
C GLY A 289 -0.23 -30.69 25.96
N ASP A 290 1.09 -30.56 26.08
CA ASP A 290 1.73 -29.36 26.60
C ASP A 290 1.87 -28.32 25.47
N GLY A 291 2.02 -27.05 25.86
CA GLY A 291 2.28 -25.95 24.93
C GLY A 291 2.86 -24.73 25.61
N VAL A 292 3.16 -23.71 24.82
CA VAL A 292 3.63 -22.40 25.28
C VAL A 292 2.92 -21.27 24.52
N TRP A 293 2.55 -20.23 25.25
CA TRP A 293 1.98 -19.01 24.68
C TRP A 293 3.09 -18.01 24.35
N TYR A 294 2.93 -17.31 23.24
CA TYR A 294 3.68 -16.13 22.84
C TYR A 294 2.68 -14.97 22.74
N SER A 295 2.74 -14.04 23.68
CA SER A 295 1.86 -12.86 23.73
C SER A 295 2.62 -11.61 23.32
N LEU A 296 2.00 -10.77 22.48
CA LEU A 296 2.62 -9.61 21.85
C LEU A 296 2.39 -8.34 22.69
N ALA A 297 3.46 -7.76 23.24
CA ALA A 297 3.34 -6.63 24.17
C ALA A 297 4.38 -5.53 23.90
N SER A 298 3.95 -4.28 23.98
CA SER A 298 4.77 -3.07 23.89
C SER A 298 5.06 -2.47 25.27
N GLY A 299 6.16 -1.73 25.37
CA GLY A 299 6.59 -1.10 26.62
C GLY A 299 6.99 -2.10 27.71
N ILE A 300 7.50 -3.28 27.33
CA ILE A 300 7.99 -4.27 28.29
C ILE A 300 9.02 -3.63 29.23
N ASP A 301 8.91 -3.89 30.54
CA ASP A 301 9.86 -3.40 31.54
C ASP A 301 11.21 -4.14 31.38
N PRO A 302 12.29 -3.46 30.99
CA PRO A 302 13.57 -4.11 30.71
C PRO A 302 14.22 -4.73 31.95
N ASN A 303 13.77 -4.40 33.16
CA ASN A 303 14.28 -5.03 34.37
C ASN A 303 13.88 -6.50 34.51
N PHE A 304 12.83 -6.92 33.80
CA PHE A 304 12.23 -8.26 33.86
C PHE A 304 12.27 -9.01 32.53
N ALA A 305 12.87 -8.42 31.50
CA ALA A 305 13.08 -9.03 30.19
C ALA A 305 14.53 -9.51 30.00
N VAL A 306 14.71 -10.35 28.99
CA VAL A 306 16.00 -10.93 28.61
C VAL A 306 16.80 -9.93 27.78
N PRO A 307 18.12 -9.76 28.02
CA PRO A 307 18.93 -10.39 29.07
C PRO A 307 18.64 -9.79 30.46
N LEU A 308 18.35 -10.66 31.43
CA LEU A 308 17.82 -10.25 32.73
C LEU A 308 18.79 -9.33 33.49
N ALA A 309 18.39 -8.06 33.69
CA ALA A 309 19.21 -7.05 34.34
C ALA A 309 19.48 -7.32 35.83
N THR A 310 18.62 -8.10 36.49
CA THR A 310 18.76 -8.48 37.90
C THR A 310 18.56 -9.98 38.08
N SER A 311 19.17 -10.58 39.11
CA SER A 311 19.08 -12.02 39.37
C SER A 311 17.71 -12.48 39.92
N GLY A 312 16.64 -11.75 39.62
CA GLY A 312 15.28 -12.14 39.98
C GLY A 312 14.91 -13.45 39.29
N THR A 313 14.15 -14.30 39.96
CA THR A 313 13.51 -15.42 39.27
C THR A 313 12.22 -14.90 38.66
N ASN A 314 11.98 -15.10 37.36
CA ASN A 314 10.70 -14.82 36.70
C ASN A 314 9.62 -15.80 37.19
N ARG A 315 9.29 -15.68 38.46
CA ARG A 315 8.39 -16.55 39.20
C ARG A 315 7.29 -15.76 39.91
N GLU A 316 7.41 -14.45 39.94
CA GLU A 316 6.39 -13.59 40.54
C GLU A 316 5.59 -12.97 39.41
N GLU A 317 4.28 -13.14 39.44
CA GLU A 317 3.38 -12.68 38.37
C GLU A 317 3.49 -11.16 38.17
N SER A 318 3.59 -10.40 39.26
CA SER A 318 3.75 -8.93 39.26
C SER A 318 5.00 -8.37 38.56
N ASN A 319 5.87 -9.26 38.06
CA ASN A 319 7.04 -8.91 37.25
C ASN A 319 6.75 -9.00 35.74
N ILE A 320 5.59 -9.50 35.31
CA ILE A 320 5.08 -9.39 33.94
C ILE A 320 4.59 -7.95 33.76
N ARG A 321 5.39 -7.11 33.12
CA ARG A 321 5.11 -5.66 33.02
C ARG A 321 5.31 -5.17 31.60
N TYR A 322 4.26 -4.54 31.07
CA TYR A 322 4.17 -3.95 29.74
C TYR A 322 3.21 -2.75 29.80
N THR A 323 3.12 -1.95 28.75
CA THR A 323 2.25 -0.76 28.71
C THR A 323 1.10 -0.87 27.73
N GLU A 324 1.33 -1.53 26.59
CA GLU A 324 0.33 -1.69 25.54
C GLU A 324 0.48 -3.08 24.92
N THR A 325 -0.53 -3.55 24.23
CA THR A 325 -0.46 -4.75 23.37
C THR A 325 -0.28 -4.29 21.92
N TYR A 326 0.18 -5.18 21.07
CA TYR A 326 0.13 -4.98 19.63
C TYR A 326 -0.27 -6.30 18.98
N SER A 327 -0.63 -6.23 17.70
CA SER A 327 -1.06 -7.40 16.95
C SER A 327 -0.18 -7.64 15.73
N ALA A 328 -0.28 -8.83 15.18
CA ALA A 328 0.37 -9.24 13.95
C ALA A 328 -0.54 -10.17 13.16
N GLU A 329 -0.40 -10.20 11.83
CA GLU A 329 -1.07 -11.18 10.98
C GLU A 329 -0.13 -12.32 10.57
N GLU A 330 1.18 -12.17 10.78
CA GLU A 330 2.17 -13.16 10.38
C GLU A 330 3.30 -13.36 11.41
N VAL A 331 3.53 -14.64 11.76
CA VAL A 331 4.54 -15.05 12.75
C VAL A 331 5.30 -16.30 12.33
N ASP A 332 6.53 -16.41 12.81
CA ASP A 332 7.41 -17.56 12.61
C ASP A 332 7.84 -18.19 13.93
N ILE A 333 7.94 -19.52 13.94
CA ILE A 333 8.61 -20.26 15.01
C ILE A 333 9.52 -21.37 14.48
N THR A 334 10.71 -21.52 15.06
CA THR A 334 11.64 -22.61 14.71
C THR A 334 11.56 -23.78 15.71
N LEU A 335 11.44 -25.00 15.20
CA LEU A 335 11.66 -26.21 16.00
C LEU A 335 13.16 -26.44 16.13
N THR A 336 13.74 -26.23 17.32
CA THR A 336 15.19 -26.22 17.48
C THR A 336 15.75 -27.60 17.83
N GLN A 337 14.98 -28.42 18.55
CA GLN A 337 15.39 -29.75 18.98
C GLN A 337 14.20 -30.71 18.99
N LEU A 338 14.44 -31.99 18.68
CA LEU A 338 13.47 -33.08 18.83
C LEU A 338 14.02 -34.17 19.77
N GLN A 339 13.13 -34.84 20.49
CA GLN A 339 13.41 -36.00 21.33
C GLN A 339 12.30 -37.06 21.22
N SER A 340 12.65 -38.32 21.51
CA SER A 340 11.73 -39.47 21.60
C SER A 340 11.02 -39.90 20.31
N GLY A 341 11.24 -39.20 19.19
CA GLY A 341 10.74 -39.50 17.85
C GLY A 341 11.64 -38.95 16.74
N ASN A 342 11.20 -39.07 15.49
CA ASN A 342 11.89 -38.55 14.30
C ASN A 342 11.25 -37.27 13.76
N THR A 343 9.93 -37.16 13.82
CA THR A 343 9.17 -35.98 13.39
C THR A 343 8.20 -35.55 14.48
N ALA A 344 7.91 -34.25 14.53
CA ALA A 344 7.00 -33.61 15.46
C ALA A 344 5.68 -33.24 14.77
N GLN A 345 4.68 -32.96 15.61
CA GLN A 345 3.38 -32.40 15.22
C GLN A 345 3.19 -31.10 16.02
N LEU A 346 3.05 -29.98 15.32
CA LEU A 346 2.88 -28.65 15.91
C LEU A 346 1.44 -28.20 15.66
N LEU A 347 0.68 -27.98 16.73
CA LEU A 347 -0.62 -27.34 16.66
C LEU A 347 -0.44 -25.85 16.99
N ILE A 348 -0.98 -24.98 16.12
CA ILE A 348 -0.81 -23.53 16.20
C ILE A 348 -2.19 -22.89 16.30
N THR A 349 -2.41 -22.10 17.33
CA THR A 349 -3.68 -21.39 17.58
C THR A 349 -3.39 -19.92 17.79
N GLY A 350 -3.96 -19.06 16.95
CA GLY A 350 -3.93 -17.60 17.12
C GLY A 350 -5.21 -17.09 17.76
N ILE A 351 -5.10 -16.15 18.69
CA ILE A 351 -6.25 -15.43 19.25
C ILE A 351 -5.97 -13.93 19.26
N ASN A 352 -7.03 -13.15 19.11
CA ASN A 352 -7.04 -11.72 19.41
C ASN A 352 -7.82 -11.51 20.71
N SER A 353 -7.10 -11.51 21.83
CA SER A 353 -7.66 -11.39 23.17
C SER A 353 -8.01 -9.94 23.48
N LEU A 354 -9.29 -9.68 23.70
CA LEU A 354 -9.76 -8.37 24.19
C LEU A 354 -9.43 -8.17 25.68
N ASN A 355 -9.26 -9.27 26.44
CA ASN A 355 -8.93 -9.21 27.87
C ASN A 355 -7.47 -8.73 28.05
N PHE A 356 -6.58 -9.08 27.11
CA PHE A 356 -5.18 -8.65 27.13
C PHE A 356 -5.00 -7.12 26.99
N ASP A 357 -5.95 -6.43 26.34
CA ASP A 357 -5.90 -4.98 26.14
C ASP A 357 -6.40 -4.17 27.37
N ASP A 358 -7.18 -4.78 28.27
CA ASP A 358 -7.71 -4.10 29.46
C ASP A 358 -6.60 -3.75 30.47
N GLU A 359 -5.51 -4.52 30.47
CA GLU A 359 -4.26 -4.29 31.22
C GLU A 359 -3.50 -3.03 30.77
N ALA A 360 -3.40 -2.79 29.45
CA ALA A 360 -2.66 -1.68 28.86
C ALA A 360 -3.15 -0.30 29.35
N ASN A 361 -4.46 -0.19 29.60
CA ASN A 361 -5.10 1.07 29.97
C ASN A 361 -5.16 1.32 31.48
N ASN A 362 -4.74 0.36 32.31
CA ASN A 362 -4.85 0.46 33.76
C ASN A 362 -3.49 0.18 34.41
N ALA A 363 -2.79 1.25 34.80
CA ALA A 363 -1.45 1.21 35.40
C ALA A 363 -1.35 0.51 36.78
N VAL A 364 -2.27 -0.40 37.13
CA VAL A 364 -2.55 -0.81 38.51
C VAL A 364 -2.43 -2.30 38.81
N ASP A 365 -2.44 -3.25 37.86
CA ASP A 365 -2.28 -4.66 38.25
C ASP A 365 -1.59 -5.52 37.20
N ALA A 366 -0.25 -5.62 37.28
CA ALA A 366 0.56 -6.65 36.62
C ALA A 366 0.22 -8.11 37.06
N SER A 367 -0.88 -8.29 37.78
CA SER A 367 -1.43 -9.55 38.24
C SER A 367 -2.72 -9.94 37.50
N ASP A 368 -3.02 -9.29 36.37
CA ASP A 368 -4.15 -9.67 35.51
C ASP A 368 -3.71 -10.50 34.31
N TYR A 369 -2.45 -10.43 33.85
CA TYR A 369 -2.01 -11.12 32.65
C TYR A 369 -2.32 -12.62 32.69
N VAL A 370 -2.06 -13.28 33.83
CA VAL A 370 -2.36 -14.71 33.99
C VAL A 370 -3.86 -14.94 34.14
N ASN A 371 -4.58 -14.05 34.83
CA ASN A 371 -6.04 -14.12 34.92
C ASN A 371 -6.70 -14.01 33.54
N ASP A 372 -6.31 -13.02 32.74
CA ASP A 372 -6.79 -12.81 31.37
C ASP A 372 -6.48 -14.01 30.50
N LEU A 373 -5.30 -14.61 30.67
CA LEU A 373 -4.97 -15.85 29.98
C LEU A 373 -5.82 -17.03 30.44
N HIS A 374 -6.14 -17.14 31.73
CA HIS A 374 -7.06 -18.16 32.24
C HIS A 374 -8.49 -17.93 31.76
N ASP A 375 -8.94 -16.69 31.69
CA ASP A 375 -10.24 -16.31 31.15
C ASP A 375 -10.31 -16.60 29.65
N ASP A 376 -9.26 -16.28 28.89
CA ASP A 376 -9.15 -16.63 27.47
C ASP A 376 -9.18 -18.14 27.25
N LEU A 377 -8.45 -18.91 28.07
CA LEU A 377 -8.45 -20.38 28.02
C LEU A 377 -9.84 -20.95 28.36
N ALA A 378 -10.48 -20.40 29.39
CA ALA A 378 -11.84 -20.79 29.76
C ALA A 378 -12.81 -20.44 28.64
N ASP A 379 -12.69 -19.27 28.03
CA ASP A 379 -13.53 -18.85 26.92
C ASP A 379 -13.27 -19.68 25.66
N LEU A 380 -12.03 -20.08 25.38
CA LEU A 380 -11.67 -21.00 24.31
C LEU A 380 -12.34 -22.38 24.52
N GLU A 381 -12.29 -22.93 25.74
CA GLU A 381 -12.96 -24.20 26.08
C GLU A 381 -14.49 -24.12 25.92
N HIS A 382 -15.06 -22.93 26.12
CA HIS A 382 -16.50 -22.70 26.00
C HIS A 382 -16.93 -22.09 24.65
N GLY A 383 -16.01 -21.90 23.70
CA GLY A 383 -16.27 -21.29 22.38
C GLY A 383 -16.74 -19.83 22.43
N ARG A 384 -16.28 -19.06 23.42
CA ARG A 384 -16.61 -17.63 23.63
C ARG A 384 -15.52 -16.67 23.11
N THR A 385 -14.25 -17.09 23.08
CA THR A 385 -13.15 -16.35 22.45
C THR A 385 -13.04 -16.76 20.99
N GLN A 386 -12.83 -15.77 20.12
CA GLN A 386 -12.65 -16.02 18.69
C GLN A 386 -11.21 -16.45 18.42
N VAL A 387 -11.03 -17.72 18.02
CA VAL A 387 -9.83 -18.17 17.33
C VAL A 387 -9.77 -17.44 15.99
N VAL A 388 -8.61 -16.89 15.66
CA VAL A 388 -8.38 -16.29 14.36
C VAL A 388 -7.99 -17.39 13.39
N ASP A 389 -8.69 -17.47 12.27
CA ASP A 389 -8.47 -18.51 11.26
C ASP A 389 -7.06 -18.40 10.66
N VAL A 390 -6.40 -19.53 10.50
CA VAL A 390 -5.12 -19.61 9.76
C VAL A 390 -5.39 -19.72 8.26
N VAL A 391 -4.83 -18.80 7.49
CA VAL A 391 -5.03 -18.70 6.02
C VAL A 391 -3.79 -19.08 5.22
N GLY A 392 -2.62 -19.15 5.86
CA GLY A 392 -1.38 -19.53 5.23
C GLY A 392 -0.45 -20.27 6.18
N VAL A 393 0.25 -21.28 5.66
CA VAL A 393 1.38 -21.91 6.36
C VAL A 393 2.53 -22.08 5.39
N ARG A 394 3.72 -21.63 5.75
CA ARG A 394 4.95 -21.97 5.04
C ARG A 394 5.92 -22.68 5.96
N VAL A 395 6.45 -23.81 5.50
CA VAL A 395 7.46 -24.58 6.23
C VAL A 395 8.74 -24.58 5.42
N TYR A 396 9.83 -24.11 6.03
CA TYR A 396 11.12 -24.06 5.38
C TYR A 396 12.26 -24.45 6.32
N GLY A 397 13.35 -24.92 5.73
CA GLY A 397 14.54 -25.37 6.44
C GLY A 397 15.36 -26.36 5.61
N GLU A 398 16.19 -27.15 6.28
CA GLU A 398 17.04 -28.14 5.60
C GLU A 398 16.91 -29.51 6.27
N ILE A 399 16.59 -30.53 5.49
CA ILE A 399 16.69 -31.92 5.94
C ILE A 399 18.17 -32.27 6.05
N PRO A 400 18.69 -32.63 7.25
CA PRO A 400 20.09 -32.90 7.43
C PRO A 400 20.60 -34.05 6.55
N GLY A 401 21.67 -33.79 5.80
CA GLY A 401 22.34 -34.80 5.00
C GLY A 401 22.98 -35.90 5.85
N LYS A 402 23.03 -37.13 5.34
CA LYS A 402 23.75 -38.22 6.00
C LYS A 402 25.23 -38.23 5.59
N GLY A 403 26.12 -38.16 6.58
CA GLY A 403 27.56 -38.29 6.37
C GLY A 403 28.16 -37.08 5.66
N LYS A 404 28.61 -37.26 4.41
CA LYS A 404 29.17 -36.17 3.58
C LYS A 404 28.17 -35.59 2.58
N ASN A 405 26.96 -36.12 2.53
CA ASN A 405 25.95 -35.58 1.64
C ASN A 405 25.50 -34.22 2.18
N PRO A 406 25.34 -33.20 1.31
CA PRO A 406 24.68 -31.96 1.71
C PRO A 406 23.25 -32.27 2.15
N GLY A 407 22.67 -31.44 3.01
CA GLY A 407 21.25 -31.54 3.29
C GLY A 407 20.40 -31.07 2.12
N THR A 408 19.11 -31.31 2.25
CA THR A 408 18.12 -31.01 1.21
C THR A 408 17.27 -29.85 1.69
N PRO A 409 17.32 -28.68 1.03
CA PRO A 409 16.41 -27.59 1.34
C PRO A 409 14.97 -28.02 1.15
N VAL A 410 14.10 -27.59 2.05
CA VAL A 410 12.65 -27.70 1.97
C VAL A 410 12.11 -26.29 2.10
N ASP A 411 11.16 -25.93 1.23
CA ASP A 411 10.44 -24.67 1.27
C ASP A 411 9.07 -24.89 0.62
N VAL A 412 8.05 -25.11 1.46
CA VAL A 412 6.71 -25.44 1.02
C VAL A 412 5.70 -24.48 1.63
N THR A 413 4.90 -23.86 0.78
CA THR A 413 3.79 -22.99 1.18
C THR A 413 2.47 -23.71 0.95
N PHE A 414 1.54 -23.58 1.89
CA PHE A 414 0.17 -24.07 1.84
C PHE A 414 -0.78 -22.87 1.88
N THR A 415 -1.61 -22.75 0.84
CA THR A 415 -2.67 -21.74 0.76
C THR A 415 -3.87 -22.13 1.62
N GLN A 416 -4.76 -21.18 1.95
CA GLN A 416 -6.00 -21.44 2.70
C GLN A 416 -6.81 -22.63 2.11
N ALA A 417 -6.95 -22.69 0.79
CA ALA A 417 -7.64 -23.78 0.12
C ALA A 417 -6.98 -25.15 0.35
N GLU A 418 -5.65 -25.18 0.46
CA GLU A 418 -4.86 -26.39 0.74
C GLU A 418 -4.91 -26.78 2.22
N LEU A 419 -4.94 -25.80 3.14
CA LEU A 419 -5.17 -26.03 4.57
C LEU A 419 -6.52 -26.70 4.81
N LEU A 420 -7.58 -26.15 4.23
CA LEU A 420 -8.96 -26.68 4.31
C LEU A 420 -9.09 -28.08 3.68
N ALA A 421 -8.26 -28.39 2.69
CA ALA A 421 -8.26 -29.70 2.02
C ALA A 421 -7.43 -30.77 2.75
N GLY A 422 -6.65 -30.40 3.78
CA GLY A 422 -5.74 -31.33 4.45
C GLY A 422 -4.54 -31.74 3.57
N ALA A 423 -3.91 -30.78 2.90
CA ALA A 423 -2.87 -31.04 1.90
C ALA A 423 -1.56 -31.59 2.50
N SER A 424 -0.73 -32.20 1.64
CA SER A 424 0.62 -32.62 1.99
C SER A 424 1.62 -32.35 0.86
N LYS A 425 2.78 -31.80 1.22
CA LYS A 425 3.89 -31.44 0.32
C LYS A 425 5.20 -31.84 0.98
N GLU A 426 6.09 -32.49 0.24
CA GLU A 426 7.45 -32.85 0.69
C GLU A 426 7.54 -33.60 2.03
N GLY A 427 6.49 -34.33 2.41
CA GLY A 427 6.44 -35.07 3.69
C GLY A 427 5.96 -34.24 4.87
N ILE A 428 5.55 -32.99 4.63
CA ILE A 428 4.79 -32.15 5.56
C ILE A 428 3.30 -32.28 5.24
N SER A 429 2.46 -32.42 6.25
CA SER A 429 0.99 -32.34 6.13
C SER A 429 0.45 -31.21 6.99
N VAL A 430 -0.64 -30.62 6.54
CA VAL A 430 -1.37 -29.56 7.24
C VAL A 430 -2.84 -29.92 7.34
N SER A 431 -3.49 -29.56 8.43
CA SER A 431 -4.95 -29.70 8.59
C SER A 431 -5.50 -28.67 9.57
N ILE A 432 -6.73 -28.20 9.34
CA ILE A 432 -7.42 -27.27 10.25
C ILE A 432 -8.20 -28.05 11.32
N GLN A 433 -8.11 -27.58 12.57
CA GLN A 433 -8.84 -28.08 13.73
C GLN A 433 -9.40 -26.88 14.50
N ASP A 434 -10.70 -26.60 14.36
CA ASP A 434 -11.39 -25.53 15.10
C ASP A 434 -10.72 -24.13 14.98
N GLY A 435 -10.27 -23.77 13.78
CA GLY A 435 -9.58 -22.50 13.47
C GLY A 435 -8.05 -22.58 13.61
N SER A 436 -7.55 -23.50 14.44
CA SER A 436 -6.12 -23.81 14.58
C SER A 436 -5.59 -24.64 13.41
N VAL A 437 -4.28 -24.61 13.18
CA VAL A 437 -3.61 -25.48 12.18
C VAL A 437 -2.71 -26.51 12.85
N LEU A 438 -2.89 -27.78 12.49
CA LEU A 438 -1.96 -28.87 12.81
C LEU A 438 -0.99 -29.05 11.64
N VAL A 439 0.31 -28.92 11.93
CA VAL A 439 1.41 -29.15 10.98
C VAL A 439 2.20 -30.38 11.43
N GLU A 440 2.28 -31.39 10.56
CA GLU A 440 2.94 -32.67 10.87
C GLU A 440 4.14 -32.92 9.96
N GLY A 441 5.05 -33.80 10.40
CA GLY A 441 6.24 -34.18 9.64
C GLY A 441 7.45 -33.26 9.89
N LEU A 442 7.35 -32.36 10.87
CA LEU A 442 8.38 -31.38 11.19
C LEU A 442 9.62 -32.04 11.81
N ILE A 443 10.81 -31.53 11.49
CA ILE A 443 12.08 -31.95 12.08
C ILE A 443 12.81 -30.76 12.70
N ALA A 444 13.84 -31.03 13.50
CA ALA A 444 14.67 -29.96 14.07
C ALA A 444 15.35 -29.13 12.95
N GLY A 445 15.28 -27.82 13.07
CA GLY A 445 15.77 -26.85 12.09
C GLY A 445 14.71 -26.37 11.08
N PHE A 446 13.48 -26.88 11.14
CA PHE A 446 12.38 -26.32 10.36
C PHE A 446 11.78 -25.12 11.08
N THR A 447 11.49 -24.07 10.31
CA THR A 447 10.69 -22.93 10.73
C THR A 447 9.30 -23.04 10.11
N VAL A 448 8.29 -22.72 10.90
CA VAL A 448 6.89 -22.67 10.48
C VAL A 448 6.43 -21.22 10.56
N GLN A 449 6.21 -20.65 9.39
CA GLN A 449 5.57 -19.36 9.18
C GLN A 449 4.06 -19.56 9.09
N THR A 450 3.31 -18.75 9.83
CA THR A 450 1.85 -18.84 9.95
C THR A 450 1.24 -17.48 9.65
N THR A 451 0.31 -17.44 8.70
CA THR A 451 -0.45 -16.25 8.32
C THR A 451 -1.90 -16.41 8.80
N PHE A 452 -2.42 -15.41 9.50
CA PHE A 452 -3.77 -15.35 10.06
C PHE A 452 -4.70 -14.50 9.17
N ASP A 453 -6.02 -14.72 9.26
CA ASP A 453 -7.04 -13.96 8.49
C ASP A 453 -7.24 -12.53 9.01
N SER A 454 -6.71 -12.24 10.21
CA SER A 454 -6.73 -10.93 10.85
C SER A 454 -5.67 -10.86 11.96
N ASP A 455 -5.51 -9.68 12.56
CA ASP A 455 -4.72 -9.43 13.75
C ASP A 455 -4.87 -10.50 14.86
N VAL A 456 -3.73 -11.03 15.34
CA VAL A 456 -3.59 -11.81 16.57
C VAL A 456 -2.65 -11.11 17.55
N ASN A 457 -2.95 -11.18 18.85
CA ASN A 457 -2.08 -10.66 19.91
C ASN A 457 -1.52 -11.76 20.82
N ARG A 458 -1.98 -13.01 20.67
CA ARG A 458 -1.42 -14.20 21.33
C ARG A 458 -1.41 -15.41 20.39
N VAL A 459 -0.33 -16.18 20.43
CA VAL A 459 -0.18 -17.42 19.66
C VAL A 459 0.24 -18.57 20.57
N LEU A 460 -0.52 -19.65 20.55
CA LEU A 460 -0.22 -20.88 21.27
C LEU A 460 0.44 -21.89 20.33
N TYR A 461 1.59 -22.40 20.75
CA TYR A 461 2.29 -23.51 20.11
C TYR A 461 2.23 -24.75 21.00
N GLU A 462 1.56 -25.79 20.51
CA GLU A 462 1.39 -27.05 21.24
C GLU A 462 2.00 -28.23 20.49
N ASN A 463 2.36 -29.26 21.25
CA ASN A 463 2.58 -30.55 20.63
C ASN A 463 1.24 -31.23 20.35
N GLY A 464 0.83 -31.21 19.09
CA GLY A 464 -0.43 -31.76 18.61
C GLY A 464 -0.51 -33.29 18.59
N ALA A 465 0.56 -33.99 19.00
CA ALA A 465 0.55 -35.45 19.09
C ALA A 465 -0.52 -35.94 20.09
N PRO A 466 -1.11 -37.14 19.90
CA PRO A 466 -2.10 -37.71 20.82
C PRO A 466 -1.56 -37.92 22.24
N LEU A 467 -2.37 -37.58 23.25
CA LEU A 467 -2.04 -37.75 24.67
C LEU A 467 -1.69 -39.19 25.05
N ASP A 468 -2.33 -40.16 24.39
CA ASP A 468 -2.06 -41.58 24.51
C ASP A 468 -0.94 -42.05 23.57
N LYS A 469 0.17 -41.32 23.59
CA LYS A 469 1.38 -41.58 22.81
C LYS A 469 1.67 -43.06 22.70
N THR A 470 1.76 -43.55 21.46
CA THR A 470 2.15 -44.94 21.24
C THR A 470 3.62 -45.08 21.61
N PRO A 471 4.01 -45.98 22.55
CA PRO A 471 5.40 -46.11 22.94
C PRO A 471 6.32 -46.40 21.74
N GLY A 472 7.23 -45.47 21.44
CA GLY A 472 8.14 -45.58 20.30
C GLY A 472 7.56 -45.14 18.95
N ALA A 473 6.42 -44.44 18.95
CA ALA A 473 5.94 -43.68 17.79
C ALA A 473 7.06 -42.78 17.26
N LYS A 474 7.21 -42.75 15.94
CA LYS A 474 8.32 -42.02 15.28
C LYS A 474 7.90 -40.62 14.85
N ASP A 475 6.63 -40.35 14.89
CA ASP A 475 5.90 -39.20 14.36
C ASP A 475 5.29 -38.33 15.47
N GLU A 476 5.58 -38.66 16.73
CA GLU A 476 5.08 -37.98 17.92
C GLU A 476 6.26 -37.45 18.75
N ALA A 477 7.27 -36.87 18.10
CA ALA A 477 8.45 -36.35 18.80
C ALA A 477 8.06 -35.22 19.76
N GLU A 478 8.71 -35.19 20.92
CA GLU A 478 8.74 -34.02 21.79
C GLU A 478 9.72 -33.02 21.17
N PHE A 479 9.50 -31.71 21.34
CA PHE A 479 10.36 -30.69 20.73
C PHE A 479 10.63 -29.51 21.66
N ASP A 480 11.74 -28.82 21.46
CA ASP A 480 11.92 -27.45 21.96
C ASP A 480 11.78 -26.46 20.79
N LEU A 481 11.30 -25.28 21.09
CA LEU A 481 11.15 -24.14 20.19
C LEU A 481 12.33 -23.17 20.33
N GLY A 482 12.50 -22.32 19.33
CA GLY A 482 13.44 -21.20 19.32
C GLY A 482 13.09 -20.25 18.16
N GLY A 483 13.80 -19.12 18.05
CA GLY A 483 13.68 -18.17 16.94
C GLY A 483 12.23 -17.79 16.64
N PHE A 484 11.61 -16.98 17.51
CA PHE A 484 10.28 -16.43 17.23
C PHE A 484 10.43 -15.13 16.46
N ARG A 485 9.68 -14.97 15.38
CA ARG A 485 9.67 -13.71 14.63
C ARG A 485 8.26 -13.27 14.35
N ILE A 486 8.09 -11.97 14.26
CA ILE A 486 6.87 -11.32 13.82
C ILE A 486 7.22 -10.67 12.51
N LEU A 487 6.52 -11.05 11.44
CA LEU A 487 6.87 -10.65 10.07
C LEU A 487 6.01 -9.51 9.57
N ASP A 488 4.86 -9.28 10.20
CA ASP A 488 3.95 -8.19 9.90
C ASP A 488 3.45 -7.56 11.21
N THR A 489 4.10 -6.47 11.61
CA THR A 489 3.53 -5.56 12.62
C THR A 489 3.23 -4.24 11.95
N ASN A 490 1.95 -3.94 11.77
CA ASN A 490 1.51 -2.67 11.21
C ASN A 490 1.71 -1.56 12.26
N THR A 491 2.90 -0.98 12.28
CA THR A 491 3.32 -0.16 13.43
C THR A 491 3.02 1.32 13.25
N GLU A 492 3.03 1.86 12.03
CA GLU A 492 2.61 3.23 11.73
C GLU A 492 2.16 3.40 10.25
N THR A 493 1.08 4.14 10.02
CA THR A 493 0.66 4.57 8.68
C THR A 493 0.91 6.07 8.52
N VAL A 494 1.53 6.47 7.41
CA VAL A 494 1.72 7.87 7.05
C VAL A 494 0.90 8.23 5.82
N ASP A 495 0.13 9.30 5.91
CA ASP A 495 -0.63 9.83 4.77
C ASP A 495 0.33 10.32 3.68
N VAL A 496 0.22 9.73 2.49
CA VAL A 496 0.96 10.15 1.27
C VAL A 496 0.01 10.69 0.19
N GLY A 497 -1.28 10.74 0.46
CA GLY A 497 -2.27 11.31 -0.44
C GLY A 497 -2.04 12.80 -0.71
N TYR A 498 -1.35 13.49 0.21
CA TYR A 498 -0.85 14.85 -0.01
C TYR A 498 0.18 14.97 -1.14
N SER A 499 0.81 13.88 -1.54
CA SER A 499 1.80 13.89 -2.63
C SER A 499 1.17 13.62 -3.99
N VAL A 500 -0.10 13.24 -4.08
CA VAL A 500 -0.79 12.97 -5.36
C VAL A 500 -1.65 14.15 -5.77
N ALA A 501 -1.51 14.57 -7.02
CA ALA A 501 -2.32 15.62 -7.64
C ALA A 501 -2.61 15.27 -9.11
N PHE A 502 -3.79 15.64 -9.57
CA PHE A 502 -4.24 15.56 -10.95
C PHE A 502 -4.58 16.98 -11.41
N SER A 503 -3.87 17.45 -12.43
CA SER A 503 -4.12 18.73 -13.09
C SER A 503 -5.06 18.51 -14.28
N ASP A 504 -6.19 19.22 -14.25
CA ASP A 504 -7.22 19.22 -15.30
C ASP A 504 -6.74 19.96 -16.56
N ASP A 505 -6.99 19.38 -17.74
CA ASP A 505 -6.78 20.05 -19.02
C ASP A 505 -7.90 21.06 -19.27
N GLY A 506 -7.71 22.27 -18.73
CA GLY A 506 -8.63 23.38 -18.99
C GLY A 506 -9.09 23.43 -20.47
N PRO A 507 -10.36 23.77 -20.75
CA PRO A 507 -11.06 23.38 -21.97
C PRO A 507 -10.29 23.71 -23.26
N SER A 508 -10.06 22.70 -24.10
CA SER A 508 -9.41 22.90 -25.41
C SER A 508 -10.36 23.58 -26.41
N VAL A 509 -9.99 24.77 -26.87
CA VAL A 509 -10.69 25.46 -27.97
C VAL A 509 -10.07 25.03 -29.28
N SER A 510 -10.78 24.19 -30.04
CA SER A 510 -10.48 24.00 -31.47
C SER A 510 -11.36 24.92 -32.31
N VAL A 511 -10.75 25.83 -33.07
CA VAL A 511 -11.45 26.55 -34.13
C VAL A 511 -11.55 25.62 -35.33
N ALA A 512 -12.63 24.85 -35.41
CA ALA A 512 -12.95 24.10 -36.62
C ALA A 512 -13.42 25.08 -37.70
N ALA A 513 -12.49 25.64 -38.46
CA ALA A 513 -12.82 26.20 -39.77
C ALA A 513 -13.02 25.03 -40.71
N ASP A 514 -14.28 24.73 -41.06
CA ASP A 514 -14.65 23.72 -42.04
C ASP A 514 -14.26 24.16 -43.45
N GLY A 515 -12.95 24.13 -43.74
CA GLY A 515 -12.40 24.27 -45.07
C GLY A 515 -11.96 25.68 -45.42
N ALA A 516 -10.63 25.85 -45.45
CA ALA A 516 -9.86 27.03 -45.87
C ALA A 516 -9.96 28.25 -44.92
N GLU A 517 -8.83 28.59 -44.30
CA GLU A 517 -8.66 29.89 -43.66
C GLU A 517 -9.06 31.01 -44.63
N PRO A 518 -9.89 31.99 -44.23
CA PRO A 518 -9.70 33.32 -44.74
C PRO A 518 -8.51 33.89 -43.96
N GLY A 519 -7.29 33.63 -44.43
CA GLY A 519 -6.07 34.27 -43.93
C GLY A 519 -6.07 35.81 -44.07
N ALA A 520 -7.16 36.39 -44.58
CA ALA A 520 -7.50 37.80 -44.50
C ALA A 520 -9.02 38.00 -44.71
N VAL A 521 -9.62 38.94 -43.97
CA VAL A 521 -10.90 39.56 -44.37
C VAL A 521 -10.58 40.73 -45.29
N TYR A 522 -11.03 40.66 -46.54
CA TYR A 522 -10.84 41.74 -47.50
C TYR A 522 -11.98 42.76 -47.41
N LEU A 523 -11.64 44.00 -47.04
CA LEU A 523 -12.57 45.12 -47.07
C LEU A 523 -12.45 45.83 -48.43
N PHE A 524 -13.54 45.88 -49.18
CA PHE A 524 -13.62 46.57 -50.48
C PHE A 524 -14.38 47.89 -50.35
N ASP A 525 -13.95 48.90 -51.10
CA ASP A 525 -14.82 50.04 -51.45
C ASP A 525 -15.43 49.71 -52.81
N GLY A 526 -16.63 49.12 -52.77
CA GLY A 526 -17.48 48.97 -53.95
C GLY A 526 -18.37 50.19 -54.09
N ASP A 527 -18.57 50.66 -55.33
CA ASP A 527 -19.52 51.71 -55.76
C ASP A 527 -19.13 53.20 -55.68
N LEU A 528 -17.84 53.52 -55.61
CA LEU A 528 -17.35 54.87 -55.97
C LEU A 528 -16.60 54.86 -57.30
N ALA A 529 -16.61 56.00 -58.01
CA ALA A 529 -15.97 56.15 -59.32
C ALA A 529 -14.44 55.88 -59.33
N ASN A 530 -13.83 55.68 -58.16
CA ASN A 530 -12.41 55.36 -57.95
C ASN A 530 -12.19 54.14 -57.03
N GLY A 531 -13.20 53.28 -56.83
CA GLY A 531 -13.07 52.06 -56.01
C GLY A 531 -12.17 51.00 -56.63
N ASN A 532 -11.63 50.09 -55.82
CA ASN A 532 -10.61 49.11 -56.24
C ASN A 532 -11.16 47.83 -56.91
N PHE A 533 -12.44 47.83 -57.31
CA PHE A 533 -13.03 46.74 -58.08
C PHE A 533 -14.06 47.24 -59.11
N GLN A 534 -13.87 46.90 -60.39
CA GLN A 534 -14.82 47.09 -61.50
C GLN A 534 -14.77 45.83 -62.37
N GLY A 535 -15.42 44.75 -61.94
CA GLY A 535 -15.50 43.48 -62.69
C GLY A 535 -16.73 42.66 -62.29
N THR A 536 -17.24 41.84 -63.22
CA THR A 536 -18.26 40.83 -62.93
C THR A 536 -17.58 39.49 -62.67
N ASP A 537 -17.81 38.90 -61.50
CA ASP A 537 -17.53 37.49 -61.20
C ASP A 537 -18.31 36.62 -62.22
N THR A 538 -17.60 35.78 -62.97
CA THR A 538 -18.17 35.00 -64.08
C THR A 538 -18.38 33.52 -63.75
N ASP A 539 -17.90 33.02 -62.62
CA ASP A 539 -17.94 31.62 -62.18
C ASP A 539 -18.77 31.40 -60.91
N ALA A 540 -19.24 32.47 -60.26
CA ALA A 540 -20.22 32.46 -59.18
C ALA A 540 -19.78 31.67 -57.93
N ASP A 541 -18.47 31.45 -57.78
CA ASP A 541 -17.87 30.84 -56.59
C ASP A 541 -17.49 31.90 -55.52
N GLY A 542 -17.66 33.19 -55.84
CA GLY A 542 -17.42 34.29 -54.92
C GLY A 542 -15.94 34.57 -54.67
N VAL A 543 -15.03 34.03 -55.50
CA VAL A 543 -13.59 34.29 -55.44
C VAL A 543 -13.17 34.96 -56.76
N PRO A 544 -12.43 36.09 -56.74
CA PRO A 544 -11.92 36.66 -57.99
C PRO A 544 -10.98 35.67 -58.69
N ASP A 545 -11.32 35.24 -59.91
CA ASP A 545 -10.49 34.32 -60.70
C ASP A 545 -9.09 34.92 -60.91
N ALA A 546 -8.06 34.12 -60.63
CA ALA A 546 -6.72 34.59 -60.28
C ALA A 546 -5.87 35.10 -61.46
N ASP A 547 -6.47 35.44 -62.60
CA ASP A 547 -5.75 35.58 -63.87
C ASP A 547 -6.01 36.87 -64.67
N GLU A 548 -6.18 38.02 -64.00
CA GLU A 548 -5.90 39.34 -64.60
C GLU A 548 -4.87 40.13 -63.80
N ALA A 549 -3.59 39.92 -64.12
CA ALA A 549 -2.48 40.64 -63.52
C ALA A 549 -2.47 42.15 -63.87
N ARG A 550 -2.37 42.95 -62.80
CA ARG A 550 -1.68 44.26 -62.68
C ARG A 550 -2.32 45.47 -63.37
N ASP A 551 -2.89 46.36 -62.55
CA ASP A 551 -2.52 47.78 -62.64
C ASP A 551 -1.37 48.05 -61.66
N GLY A 552 -0.23 48.48 -62.20
CA GLY A 552 1.03 48.67 -61.49
C GLY A 552 1.07 49.92 -60.62
N LEU A 553 0.06 50.17 -59.80
CA LEU A 553 0.00 51.27 -58.85
C LEU A 553 -0.07 50.73 -57.41
N PRO A 554 0.71 51.28 -56.46
CA PRO A 554 0.49 51.00 -55.05
C PRO A 554 -0.85 51.64 -54.67
N SER A 555 -1.93 50.87 -54.62
CA SER A 555 -3.18 51.32 -54.00
C SER A 555 -2.90 51.53 -52.50
N PRO A 556 -3.03 52.75 -51.94
CA PRO A 556 -2.75 52.99 -50.53
C PRO A 556 -3.88 52.52 -49.59
N ASN A 557 -4.95 51.87 -50.08
CA ASN A 557 -6.22 51.85 -49.37
C ASN A 557 -6.84 50.45 -49.14
N ALA A 558 -6.11 49.36 -49.39
CA ALA A 558 -6.54 48.05 -48.86
C ALA A 558 -6.11 47.97 -47.39
N ALA A 559 -7.07 48.06 -46.47
CA ALA A 559 -6.83 47.79 -45.06
C ALA A 559 -7.00 46.29 -44.81
N THR A 560 -5.88 45.57 -44.74
CA THR A 560 -5.88 44.20 -44.22
C THR A 560 -5.93 44.29 -42.69
N VAL A 561 -7.01 43.79 -42.09
CA VAL A 561 -7.04 43.54 -40.65
C VAL A 561 -6.68 42.07 -40.45
N ASP A 562 -5.47 41.85 -39.96
CA ASP A 562 -4.98 40.53 -39.61
C ASP A 562 -5.52 40.15 -38.23
N PHE A 563 -6.29 39.06 -38.18
CA PHE A 563 -6.81 38.51 -36.93
C PHE A 563 -5.91 37.39 -36.38
N THR A 564 -4.78 37.06 -37.01
CA THR A 564 -3.83 36.08 -36.44
C THR A 564 -3.34 36.57 -35.09
N GLY A 565 -3.46 35.70 -34.08
CA GLY A 565 -3.20 36.03 -32.68
C GLY A 565 -4.20 36.98 -32.01
N THR A 566 -5.25 37.44 -32.70
CA THR A 566 -6.29 38.31 -32.09
C THR A 566 -7.25 37.53 -31.20
N PHE A 567 -7.45 36.25 -31.50
CA PHE A 567 -8.06 35.30 -30.58
C PHE A 567 -6.93 34.52 -29.91
N SER A 568 -6.64 34.89 -28.67
CA SER A 568 -5.80 34.09 -27.77
C SER A 568 -6.62 33.80 -26.52
N THR A 569 -6.58 32.56 -26.06
CA THR A 569 -7.02 32.21 -24.71
C THR A 569 -5.87 32.56 -23.78
N ALA A 570 -5.76 33.85 -23.42
CA ALA A 570 -4.69 34.30 -22.52
C ALA A 570 -4.84 33.75 -21.08
N THR A 571 -5.98 33.11 -20.77
CA THR A 571 -6.26 32.41 -19.50
C THR A 571 -7.44 31.47 -19.76
N ALA A 572 -7.21 30.20 -20.08
CA ALA A 572 -8.28 29.19 -20.15
C ALA A 572 -8.41 28.51 -18.78
N THR A 573 -8.91 29.25 -17.78
CA THR A 573 -9.23 28.66 -16.48
C THR A 573 -10.69 28.20 -16.47
N GLY A 574 -10.87 26.98 -16.98
CA GLY A 574 -11.86 25.95 -16.66
C GLY A 574 -13.36 26.07 -16.95
N ALA A 575 -14.04 25.03 -16.46
CA ALA A 575 -15.43 24.59 -16.58
C ALA A 575 -15.67 23.43 -17.57
N ASP A 576 -15.26 22.22 -17.19
CA ASP A 576 -15.76 20.93 -17.70
C ASP A 576 -17.10 20.49 -17.05
N GLY A 577 -17.45 21.01 -15.88
CA GLY A 577 -18.67 20.66 -15.13
C GLY A 577 -20.03 21.11 -15.70
N GLY A 578 -20.23 21.09 -17.02
CA GLY A 578 -21.56 21.32 -17.60
C GLY A 578 -21.66 21.03 -19.09
N ALA A 579 -22.58 20.12 -19.44
CA ALA A 579 -22.93 19.64 -20.79
C ALA A 579 -23.45 20.71 -21.79
N SER A 580 -22.88 21.91 -21.84
CA SER A 580 -23.31 22.96 -22.76
C SER A 580 -22.11 23.71 -23.32
N ALA A 581 -21.73 23.36 -24.55
CA ALA A 581 -20.82 24.14 -25.37
C ALA A 581 -21.23 25.63 -25.36
N THR A 582 -20.39 26.50 -24.82
CA THR A 582 -20.62 27.94 -24.86
C THR A 582 -20.25 28.46 -26.25
N THR A 583 -21.25 28.72 -27.09
CA THR A 583 -21.02 29.30 -28.42
C THR A 583 -20.87 30.83 -28.31
N TRP A 584 -19.70 31.36 -28.65
CA TRP A 584 -19.49 32.81 -28.78
C TRP A 584 -19.83 33.25 -30.20
N SER A 585 -20.67 34.27 -30.36
CA SER A 585 -20.98 34.88 -31.66
C SER A 585 -20.32 36.26 -31.75
N LEU A 586 -19.47 36.49 -32.74
CA LEU A 586 -18.93 37.83 -33.04
C LEU A 586 -19.92 38.58 -33.93
N LEU A 587 -20.38 39.75 -33.51
CA LEU A 587 -21.22 40.64 -34.33
C LEU A 587 -20.38 41.77 -34.92
N LEU A 588 -20.10 41.74 -36.22
CA LEU A 588 -19.47 42.83 -36.95
C LEU A 588 -20.53 43.86 -37.36
N GLY A 589 -20.53 45.02 -36.69
CA GLY A 589 -21.39 46.15 -37.05
C GLY A 589 -20.80 46.94 -38.22
N ALA A 590 -21.42 46.88 -39.40
CA ALA A 590 -21.06 47.74 -40.52
C ALA A 590 -21.48 49.19 -40.25
N ALA A 591 -20.60 50.16 -40.51
CA ALA A 591 -20.98 51.56 -40.59
C ALA A 591 -21.86 51.79 -41.84
N THR A 592 -22.77 52.77 -41.80
CA THR A 592 -23.64 53.10 -42.94
C THR A 592 -22.78 53.38 -44.18
N GLY A 593 -22.98 52.58 -45.24
CA GLY A 593 -22.19 52.66 -46.47
C GLY A 593 -21.00 51.71 -46.55
N SER A 594 -20.82 50.78 -45.61
CA SER A 594 -19.84 49.70 -45.68
C SER A 594 -20.52 48.36 -46.01
N ALA A 595 -19.86 47.55 -46.86
CA ALA A 595 -20.23 46.17 -47.11
C ALA A 595 -19.19 45.25 -46.45
N VAL A 596 -19.67 44.25 -45.70
CA VAL A 596 -18.85 43.16 -45.16
C VAL A 596 -19.35 41.89 -45.82
N GLN A 597 -18.48 41.19 -46.54
CA GLN A 597 -18.82 39.95 -47.23
C GLN A 597 -18.05 38.81 -46.56
N PHE A 598 -18.79 37.82 -46.05
CA PHE A 598 -18.24 36.52 -45.68
C PHE A 598 -18.55 35.54 -46.81
N SER A 599 -17.73 34.49 -46.95
CA SER A 599 -17.87 33.47 -47.98
C SER A 599 -19.33 32.99 -48.09
N GLY A 600 -20.01 33.43 -49.15
CA GLY A 600 -21.32 32.95 -49.55
C GLY A 600 -22.55 33.83 -49.30
N ASP A 601 -22.53 34.84 -48.41
CA ASP A 601 -23.73 35.68 -48.16
C ASP A 601 -23.43 37.18 -48.06
N THR A 602 -24.15 37.98 -48.83
CA THR A 602 -24.04 39.45 -48.83
C THR A 602 -24.98 40.07 -47.80
N LEU A 603 -24.43 40.59 -46.70
CA LEU A 603 -25.18 41.46 -45.79
C LEU A 603 -25.07 42.92 -46.28
N THR A 604 -26.15 43.43 -46.85
CA THR A 604 -26.29 44.86 -47.14
C THR A 604 -26.81 45.59 -45.92
N SER A 605 -26.05 46.56 -45.40
CA SER A 605 -26.58 47.53 -44.45
C SER A 605 -27.35 48.61 -45.23
N GLY A 606 -28.60 48.86 -44.82
CA GLY A 606 -29.42 49.95 -45.34
C GLY A 606 -29.12 51.28 -44.67
#